data_AF-A0A535E6Z5-F1
#
_entry.id   AF-A0A535E6Z5-F1
#
_cell.length_a   1.000
_cell.length_b   1.000
_cell.length_c   1.000
_cell.angle_alpha   90.00
_cell.angle_beta   90.00
_cell.angle_gamma   90.00
#
_symmetry.space_group_name_H-M   'P 1'
#
loop_
_entity.id
_entity.type
_entity.pdbx_description
1 polymer ?
#
loop_
_entity_poly.entity_id
_entity_poly.type
_entity_poly.pdbx_seq_one_letter_code
_entity_poly.pdbx_strand_id
1 'polypeptide(L)'
;SALPAQIGPKLKFLLDNLVLPGGAVLSGVGLILTQRLTGGSLEVLAVIGMLVACFFILAALRVRGLYVGAIYERLRTHAISLSDFQQALGAPTPEQIAELQGFIRKSDDKVREFAAAALGKLSPDAFASMLPELTASEDAMLRRLAFQMAPPEVISPDQLGAAAFDPDPWVRAAAAVAGASRRPPWEGSTAVFDRLVDANDVQHRAAAVWAASFVGDHKMVAAALVDPEPRVRLEGLRSFAKMKANVPGSASGLIACMRDPERDVKRAALREATRWSPPPELEADFVAALVDGLASGDREVRRLAAEALAAQPPAALAQALPLLEGRGDSAPATIEALVRSGRPELFERARGHLEHRMTEGVHLARLGARLAASHHRGEDGSAEHAFLHVALDDYVEFVAESGLAAMRALHGKRGFATVERGVRSIEPGAKAEGLETLLNFGPGWLAAPLAQLLDRESFDPTTTRGLSKAELEVLEKHPDRWVQEGAKAVLVGPGPGMKELIALKQVPLFSDLTLEQLASIDRLMVTRHYMKGELVFREGDVGSELYVVLEGEIRIHLDGAGREVTIARFGPNTVVGEMAVFDEQPRSASAEATVDTTVRVLRKDRLQVIVHEHPEVLLEFVKNLSQRLRQMDARLEQ
;
A
#
# COMPACT_ATOMS: atom_id res chain seq x y z
N SER A 1 -31.12 -3.74 -8.73
CA SER A 1 -30.51 -3.70 -7.38
C SER A 1 -29.61 -4.90 -7.16
N ALA A 2 -28.32 -4.78 -7.48
CA ALA A 2 -27.32 -5.86 -7.30
C ALA A 2 -26.60 -5.69 -5.95
N LEU A 3 -27.32 -5.93 -4.85
CA LEU A 3 -26.71 -6.35 -3.60
C LEU A 3 -26.88 -7.88 -3.54
N PRO A 4 -25.90 -8.65 -3.06
CA PRO A 4 -26.08 -10.08 -2.85
C PRO A 4 -27.37 -10.32 -2.05
N ALA A 5 -28.16 -11.33 -2.43
CA ALA A 5 -29.53 -11.55 -1.95
C ALA A 5 -29.68 -11.61 -0.42
N GLN A 6 -28.57 -11.74 0.31
CA GLN A 6 -28.50 -11.74 1.77
C GLN A 6 -28.25 -10.35 2.41
N ILE A 7 -27.78 -9.35 1.67
CA ILE A 7 -27.42 -8.01 2.18
C ILE A 7 -28.50 -6.98 1.88
N GLY A 8 -29.15 -7.04 0.71
CA GLY A 8 -30.22 -6.10 0.33
C GLY A 8 -31.34 -5.98 1.37
N PRO A 9 -31.90 -7.10 1.87
CA PRO A 9 -32.94 -7.06 2.91
C PRO A 9 -32.42 -6.55 4.25
N LYS A 10 -31.20 -6.93 4.66
CA LYS A 10 -30.59 -6.51 5.94
C LYS A 10 -30.21 -5.04 5.96
N LEU A 11 -29.71 -4.51 4.85
CA LEU A 11 -29.33 -3.11 4.70
C LEU A 11 -30.56 -2.21 4.60
N LYS A 12 -31.59 -2.65 3.85
CA LYS A 12 -32.89 -1.98 3.82
C LYS A 12 -33.54 -1.99 5.21
N PHE A 13 -33.47 -3.10 5.93
CA PHE A 13 -33.93 -3.19 7.33
C PHE A 13 -33.15 -2.25 8.27
N LEU A 14 -31.82 -2.14 8.14
CA LEU A 14 -31.01 -1.22 8.93
C LEU A 14 -31.29 0.26 8.63
N LEU A 15 -31.45 0.62 7.35
CA LEU A 15 -31.76 1.99 6.94
C LEU A 15 -33.18 2.40 7.32
N ASP A 16 -34.16 1.53 7.04
CA ASP A 16 -35.58 1.81 7.28
C ASP A 16 -35.94 1.73 8.78
N ASN A 17 -35.28 0.87 9.58
CA ASN A 17 -35.63 0.67 10.99
C ASN A 17 -34.63 1.24 12.01
N LEU A 18 -33.37 1.53 11.65
CA LEU A 18 -32.37 2.03 12.60
C LEU A 18 -31.96 3.49 12.32
N VAL A 19 -31.69 3.83 11.05
CA VAL A 19 -31.12 5.14 10.70
C VAL A 19 -32.21 6.20 10.56
N LEU A 20 -33.28 5.92 9.81
CA LEU A 20 -34.38 6.87 9.63
C LEU A 20 -35.17 7.11 10.92
N PRO A 21 -35.57 6.07 11.70
CA PRO A 21 -36.22 6.26 12.99
C PRO A 21 -35.25 6.80 14.05
N GLY A 22 -33.98 6.36 14.04
CA GLY A 22 -32.96 6.83 14.98
C GLY A 22 -32.64 8.31 14.79
N GLY A 23 -32.57 8.80 13.55
CA GLY A 23 -32.42 10.22 13.25
C GLY A 23 -33.64 11.04 13.66
N ALA A 24 -34.86 10.52 13.46
CA ALA A 24 -36.10 11.17 13.91
C ALA A 24 -36.24 11.21 15.44
N VAL A 25 -35.81 10.15 16.14
CA VAL A 25 -35.81 10.08 17.61
C VAL A 25 -34.72 10.95 18.21
N LEU A 26 -33.49 10.94 17.67
CA LEU A 26 -32.40 11.80 18.15
C LEU A 26 -32.67 13.28 17.91
N SER A 27 -33.24 13.63 16.75
CA SER A 27 -33.65 15.01 16.46
C SER A 27 -34.83 15.44 17.32
N GLY A 28 -35.84 14.59 17.55
CA GLY A 28 -36.96 14.87 18.44
C GLY A 28 -36.56 14.99 19.92
N VAL A 29 -35.72 14.09 20.43
CA VAL A 29 -35.21 14.13 21.82
C VAL A 29 -34.28 15.32 22.01
N GLY A 30 -33.45 15.65 21.01
CA GLY A 30 -32.59 16.84 21.01
C GLY A 30 -33.40 18.15 21.04
N LEU A 31 -34.49 18.25 20.28
CA LEU A 31 -35.40 19.40 20.28
C LEU A 31 -36.15 19.55 21.62
N ILE A 32 -36.59 18.45 22.24
CA ILE A 32 -37.28 18.47 23.55
C ILE A 32 -36.32 18.87 24.69
N LEU A 33 -35.07 18.41 24.64
CA LEU A 33 -34.04 18.78 25.63
C LEU A 33 -33.61 20.24 25.49
N THR A 34 -33.48 20.75 24.27
CA THR A 34 -33.12 22.16 24.00
C THR A 34 -34.25 23.13 24.35
N GLN A 35 -35.52 22.74 24.18
CA GLN A 35 -36.67 23.53 24.65
C GLN A 35 -36.65 23.73 26.17
N ARG A 36 -36.26 22.71 26.94
CA ARG A 36 -36.15 22.80 28.41
C ARG A 36 -34.98 23.65 28.89
N LEU A 37 -33.91 23.77 28.12
CA LEU A 37 -32.67 24.45 28.52
C LEU A 37 -32.59 25.91 28.08
N THR A 38 -33.26 26.31 26.98
CA THR A 38 -33.03 27.62 26.36
C THR A 38 -34.20 28.60 26.43
N GLY A 39 -35.41 28.14 26.77
CA GLY A 39 -36.61 29.00 26.79
C GLY A 39 -36.93 29.66 25.45
N GLY A 40 -36.32 29.19 24.35
CA GLY A 40 -36.44 29.78 23.02
C GLY A 40 -37.85 29.64 22.44
N SER A 41 -38.24 30.61 21.62
CA SER A 41 -39.52 30.57 20.90
C SER A 41 -39.57 29.39 19.92
N LEU A 42 -40.78 28.88 19.66
CA LEU A 42 -41.03 27.73 18.79
C LEU A 42 -40.41 27.89 17.38
N GLU A 43 -40.31 29.14 16.90
CA GLU A 43 -39.73 29.50 15.60
C GLU A 43 -38.22 29.26 15.53
N VAL A 44 -37.47 29.59 16.58
CA VAL A 44 -36.00 29.39 16.63
C VAL A 44 -35.68 27.90 16.60
N LEU A 45 -36.48 27.12 17.32
CA LEU A 45 -36.32 25.68 17.41
C LEU A 45 -36.60 24.98 16.06
N ALA A 46 -37.59 25.48 15.31
CA ALA A 46 -37.91 24.98 13.96
C ALA A 46 -36.78 25.27 12.95
N VAL A 47 -36.15 26.44 13.01
CA VAL A 47 -35.02 26.81 12.14
C VAL A 47 -33.80 25.93 12.42
N ILE A 48 -33.48 25.68 13.69
CA ILE A 48 -32.38 24.79 14.08
C ILE A 48 -32.65 23.36 13.57
N GLY A 49 -33.88 22.86 13.71
CA GLY A 49 -34.26 21.55 13.18
C GLY A 49 -34.08 21.43 11.66
N MET A 50 -34.41 22.50 10.92
CA MET A 50 -34.28 22.53 9.46
C MET A 50 -32.81 22.54 9.01
N LEU A 51 -31.94 23.26 9.73
CA LEU A 51 -30.50 23.30 9.49
C LEU A 51 -29.83 21.94 9.76
N VAL A 52 -30.19 21.29 10.87
CA VAL A 52 -29.69 19.95 11.21
C VAL A 52 -30.14 18.92 10.17
N ALA A 53 -31.39 18.98 9.70
CA ALA A 53 -31.88 18.11 8.63
C ALA A 53 -31.09 18.29 7.33
N CYS A 54 -30.83 19.54 6.91
CA CYS A 54 -29.99 19.82 5.74
C CYS A 54 -28.57 19.27 5.89
N PHE A 55 -27.96 19.40 7.08
CA PHE A 55 -26.64 18.85 7.37
C PHE A 55 -26.60 17.32 7.21
N PHE A 56 -27.59 16.60 7.77
CA PHE A 56 -27.68 15.14 7.63
C PHE A 56 -27.88 14.70 6.18
N ILE A 57 -28.67 15.44 5.39
CA ILE A 57 -28.85 15.18 3.96
C ILE A 57 -27.52 15.35 3.20
N LEU A 58 -26.77 16.43 3.47
CA LEU A 58 -25.47 16.68 2.85
C LEU A 58 -24.42 15.61 3.24
N ALA A 59 -24.39 15.21 4.52
CA ALA A 59 -23.53 14.15 5.01
C ALA A 59 -23.84 12.79 4.34
N ALA A 60 -25.13 12.46 4.19
CA ALA A 60 -25.56 11.25 3.51
C ALA A 60 -25.15 11.23 2.03
N LEU A 61 -25.27 12.36 1.32
CA LEU A 61 -24.80 12.50 -0.07
C LEU A 61 -23.28 12.35 -0.19
N ARG A 62 -22.51 12.90 0.77
CA ARG A 62 -21.04 12.76 0.83
C ARG A 62 -20.60 11.32 1.05
N VAL A 63 -21.23 10.62 2.01
CA VAL A 63 -20.95 9.21 2.32
C VAL A 63 -21.29 8.30 1.15
N ARG A 64 -22.39 8.57 0.43
CA ARG A 64 -22.74 7.85 -0.81
C ARG A 64 -21.63 7.97 -1.86
N GLY A 65 -21.06 9.17 -2.05
CA GLY A 65 -19.95 9.39 -2.99
C GLY A 65 -18.69 8.59 -2.62
N LEU A 66 -18.34 8.56 -1.33
CA LEU A 66 -17.20 7.76 -0.84
C LEU A 66 -17.43 6.26 -1.00
N TYR A 67 -18.66 5.79 -0.76
CA TYR A 67 -19.04 4.39 -0.90
C TYR A 67 -18.99 3.91 -2.37
N VAL A 68 -19.47 4.75 -3.31
CA VAL A 68 -19.35 4.47 -4.75
C VAL A 68 -17.88 4.47 -5.20
N GLY A 69 -17.07 5.39 -4.67
CA GLY A 69 -15.62 5.40 -4.90
C GLY A 69 -14.93 4.12 -4.40
N ALA A 70 -15.30 3.62 -3.22
CA ALA A 70 -14.76 2.38 -2.67
C ALA A 70 -15.22 1.13 -3.44
N ILE A 71 -16.45 1.12 -3.95
CA ILE A 71 -16.94 0.07 -4.87
C ILE A 71 -16.15 0.11 -6.19
N TYR A 72 -15.85 1.30 -6.71
CA TYR A 72 -15.08 1.48 -7.94
C TYR A 72 -13.62 1.01 -7.80
N GLU A 73 -12.95 1.34 -6.69
CA GLU A 73 -11.62 0.79 -6.39
C GLU A 73 -11.63 -0.73 -6.23
N ARG A 74 -12.67 -1.30 -5.60
CA ARG A 74 -12.83 -2.75 -5.47
C ARG A 74 -13.18 -3.44 -6.80
N LEU A 75 -13.95 -2.82 -7.69
CA LEU A 75 -14.27 -3.35 -9.03
C LEU A 75 -13.05 -3.31 -9.97
N ARG A 76 -12.14 -2.36 -9.77
CA ARG A 76 -10.88 -2.27 -10.53
C ARG A 76 -9.82 -3.26 -10.02
N THR A 77 -9.79 -3.55 -8.73
CA THR A 77 -8.78 -4.43 -8.08
C THR A 77 -9.21 -5.88 -7.94
N HIS A 78 -10.51 -6.15 -7.82
CA HIS A 78 -11.09 -7.47 -8.01
C HIS A 78 -11.91 -7.41 -9.29
N ALA A 79 -11.39 -7.98 -10.36
CA ALA A 79 -12.17 -8.32 -11.52
C ALA A 79 -13.28 -9.31 -11.09
N ILE A 80 -14.40 -8.78 -10.57
CA ILE A 80 -15.69 -9.21 -11.07
C ILE A 80 -15.60 -8.85 -12.53
N SER A 81 -15.26 -9.85 -13.32
CA SER A 81 -15.25 -9.70 -14.76
C SER A 81 -16.62 -9.15 -15.15
N LEU A 82 -16.70 -8.28 -16.14
CA LEU A 82 -18.02 -7.78 -16.57
C LEU A 82 -18.94 -8.96 -17.00
N SER A 83 -18.35 -10.13 -17.28
CA SER A 83 -19.00 -11.44 -17.39
C SER A 83 -19.67 -11.96 -16.10
N ASP A 84 -19.11 -11.73 -14.91
CA ASP A 84 -19.76 -12.06 -13.63
C ASP A 84 -20.96 -11.14 -13.37
N PHE A 85 -20.89 -9.88 -13.80
CA PHE A 85 -22.02 -8.93 -13.78
C PHE A 85 -23.12 -9.34 -14.79
N GLN A 86 -22.73 -9.83 -15.97
CA GLN A 86 -23.64 -10.40 -16.98
C GLN A 86 -24.33 -11.68 -16.48
N GLN A 87 -23.59 -12.59 -15.81
CA GLN A 87 -24.14 -13.81 -15.22
C GLN A 87 -25.14 -13.51 -14.09
N ALA A 88 -24.97 -12.39 -13.37
CA ALA A 88 -25.83 -11.99 -12.26
C ALA A 88 -27.12 -11.26 -12.68
N LEU A 89 -27.14 -10.58 -13.84
CA LEU A 89 -28.25 -9.68 -14.22
C LEU A 89 -29.11 -10.17 -15.40
N GLY A 90 -28.62 -11.08 -16.24
CA GLY A 90 -29.33 -11.45 -17.47
C GLY A 90 -29.43 -10.28 -18.47
N ALA A 91 -30.39 -10.34 -19.40
CA ALA A 91 -30.63 -9.24 -20.35
C ALA A 91 -31.23 -8.03 -19.61
N PRO A 92 -30.67 -6.81 -19.78
CA PRO A 92 -31.13 -5.63 -19.06
C PRO A 92 -32.55 -5.24 -19.47
N THR A 93 -33.36 -4.79 -18.51
CA THR A 93 -34.71 -4.27 -18.80
C THR A 93 -34.65 -2.90 -19.48
N PRO A 94 -35.69 -2.48 -20.23
CA PRO A 94 -35.74 -1.14 -20.83
C PRO A 94 -35.54 0.00 -19.82
N GLU A 95 -36.03 -0.17 -18.59
CA GLU A 95 -35.85 0.79 -17.49
C GLU A 95 -34.38 0.90 -17.06
N GLN A 96 -33.68 -0.23 -16.95
CA GLN A 96 -32.24 -0.25 -16.61
C GLN A 96 -31.39 0.36 -17.72
N ILE A 97 -31.77 0.13 -18.99
CA ILE A 97 -31.13 0.79 -20.13
C ILE A 97 -31.32 2.31 -20.02
N ALA A 98 -32.55 2.78 -19.79
CA ALA A 98 -32.83 4.21 -19.64
C ALA A 98 -32.08 4.84 -18.45
N GLU A 99 -31.93 4.10 -17.34
CA GLU A 99 -31.15 4.53 -16.18
C GLU A 99 -29.67 4.71 -16.52
N LEU A 100 -29.05 3.74 -17.22
CA LEU A 100 -27.67 3.84 -17.68
C LEU A 100 -27.48 5.01 -18.65
N GLN A 101 -28.40 5.22 -19.60
CA GLN A 101 -28.38 6.38 -20.49
C GLN A 101 -28.49 7.70 -19.71
N GLY A 102 -29.31 7.73 -18.66
CA GLY A 102 -29.42 8.88 -17.75
C GLY A 102 -28.12 9.15 -17.01
N PHE A 103 -27.44 8.10 -16.53
CA PHE A 103 -26.17 8.25 -15.83
C PHE A 103 -25.07 8.81 -16.74
N ILE A 104 -25.00 8.37 -18.00
CA ILE A 104 -24.07 8.91 -19.00
C ILE A 104 -24.24 10.43 -19.19
N ARG A 105 -25.47 10.95 -19.11
CA ARG A 105 -25.78 12.36 -19.38
C ARG A 105 -25.57 13.30 -18.20
N LYS A 106 -25.89 12.85 -16.98
CA LYS A 106 -26.10 13.76 -15.83
C LYS A 106 -25.27 13.42 -14.59
N SER A 107 -24.30 12.52 -14.69
CA SER A 107 -23.49 12.09 -13.53
C SER A 107 -22.07 12.62 -13.57
N ASP A 108 -21.33 12.39 -12.48
CA ASP A 108 -19.89 12.63 -12.44
C ASP A 108 -19.11 11.75 -13.43
N ASP A 109 -17.87 12.14 -13.72
CA ASP A 109 -17.02 11.52 -14.75
C ASP A 109 -16.87 10.00 -14.59
N LYS A 110 -16.72 9.52 -13.35
CA LYS A 110 -16.50 8.09 -13.08
C LYS A 110 -17.78 7.29 -13.30
N VAL A 111 -18.92 7.84 -12.90
CA VAL A 111 -20.23 7.21 -13.12
C VAL A 111 -20.59 7.23 -14.62
N ARG A 112 -20.24 8.30 -15.34
CA ARG A 112 -20.42 8.39 -16.80
C ARG A 112 -19.64 7.31 -17.53
N GLU A 113 -18.36 7.16 -17.21
CA GLU A 113 -17.49 6.12 -17.79
C GLU A 113 -18.05 4.71 -17.56
N PHE A 114 -18.40 4.40 -16.30
CA PHE A 114 -18.95 3.10 -15.94
C PHE A 114 -20.27 2.82 -16.67
N ALA A 115 -21.18 3.81 -16.69
CA ALA A 115 -22.48 3.64 -17.33
C ALA A 115 -22.35 3.44 -18.85
N ALA A 116 -21.45 4.16 -19.51
CA ALA A 116 -21.13 3.97 -20.93
C ALA A 116 -20.53 2.57 -21.18
N ALA A 117 -19.55 2.15 -20.36
CA ALA A 117 -18.93 0.85 -20.49
C ALA A 117 -19.88 -0.32 -20.20
N ALA A 118 -20.79 -0.16 -19.24
CA ALA A 118 -21.83 -1.12 -18.94
C ALA A 118 -22.84 -1.19 -20.10
N LEU A 119 -23.33 -0.06 -20.58
CA LEU A 119 -24.30 0.01 -21.67
C LEU A 119 -23.75 -0.63 -22.96
N GLY A 120 -22.51 -0.30 -23.36
CA GLY A 120 -21.90 -0.87 -24.57
C GLY A 120 -21.70 -2.38 -24.53
N LYS A 121 -21.56 -2.99 -23.34
CA LYS A 121 -21.47 -4.46 -23.20
C LYS A 121 -22.81 -5.15 -22.97
N LEU A 122 -23.77 -4.49 -22.32
CA LEU A 122 -25.06 -5.10 -21.95
C LEU A 122 -26.14 -4.89 -23.03
N SER A 123 -26.09 -3.78 -23.75
CA SER A 123 -27.02 -3.46 -24.84
C SER A 123 -26.29 -2.68 -25.94
N PRO A 124 -25.56 -3.37 -26.83
CA PRO A 124 -24.82 -2.74 -27.92
C PRO A 124 -25.69 -1.85 -28.82
N ASP A 125 -26.95 -2.24 -29.07
CA ASP A 125 -27.89 -1.46 -29.89
C ASP A 125 -28.29 -0.14 -29.20
N ALA A 126 -28.56 -0.18 -27.89
CA ALA A 126 -28.87 1.03 -27.13
C ALA A 126 -27.65 1.95 -27.02
N PHE A 127 -26.46 1.39 -26.87
CA PHE A 127 -25.20 2.16 -26.92
C PHE A 127 -24.98 2.79 -28.30
N ALA A 128 -25.19 2.02 -29.37
CA ALA A 128 -25.07 2.48 -30.75
C ALA A 128 -26.01 3.66 -31.05
N SER A 129 -27.23 3.65 -30.49
CA SER A 129 -28.17 4.78 -30.62
C SER A 129 -27.66 6.09 -30.01
N MET A 130 -26.74 6.01 -29.04
CA MET A 130 -26.12 7.18 -28.41
C MET A 130 -24.83 7.63 -29.10
N LEU A 131 -24.38 6.95 -30.17
CA LEU A 131 -23.09 7.24 -30.81
C LEU A 131 -22.92 8.72 -31.23
N PRO A 132 -23.92 9.40 -31.81
CA PRO A 132 -23.80 10.84 -32.14
C PRO A 132 -23.59 11.71 -30.89
N GLU A 133 -24.25 11.40 -29.79
CA GLU A 133 -24.13 12.12 -28.52
C GLU A 133 -22.75 11.86 -27.87
N LEU A 134 -22.31 10.60 -27.87
CA LEU A 134 -21.04 10.19 -27.26
C LEU A 134 -19.83 10.75 -28.02
N THR A 135 -19.87 10.74 -29.35
CA THR A 135 -18.78 11.26 -30.20
C THR A 135 -18.66 12.79 -30.17
N ALA A 136 -19.76 13.50 -29.85
CA ALA A 136 -19.77 14.96 -29.69
C ALA A 136 -19.52 15.43 -28.24
N SER A 137 -19.35 14.51 -27.29
CA SER A 137 -19.10 14.84 -25.89
C SER A 137 -17.81 15.64 -25.71
N GLU A 138 -17.79 16.60 -24.78
CA GLU A 138 -16.57 17.31 -24.37
C GLU A 138 -15.58 16.37 -23.64
N ASP A 139 -16.09 15.30 -23.02
CA ASP A 139 -15.29 14.29 -22.33
C ASP A 139 -14.63 13.33 -23.34
N ALA A 140 -13.29 13.40 -23.43
CA ALA A 140 -12.48 12.56 -24.29
C ALA A 140 -12.62 11.06 -23.96
N MET A 141 -12.89 10.70 -22.71
CA MET A 141 -13.08 9.30 -22.31
C MET A 141 -14.37 8.73 -22.92
N LEU A 142 -15.46 9.49 -22.91
CA LEU A 142 -16.70 9.08 -23.56
C LEU A 142 -16.54 8.98 -25.08
N ARG A 143 -15.85 9.94 -25.71
CA ARG A 143 -15.52 9.86 -27.15
C ARG A 143 -14.70 8.60 -27.46
N ARG A 144 -13.70 8.29 -26.64
CA ARG A 144 -12.88 7.07 -26.77
C ARG A 144 -13.73 5.81 -26.65
N LEU A 145 -14.58 5.71 -25.62
CA LEU A 145 -15.46 4.55 -25.41
C LEU A 145 -16.43 4.36 -26.58
N ALA A 146 -16.91 5.46 -27.17
CA ALA A 146 -17.77 5.43 -28.35
C ALA A 146 -17.14 4.60 -29.48
N PHE A 147 -15.86 4.86 -29.80
CA PHE A 147 -15.14 4.12 -30.84
C PHE A 147 -14.68 2.73 -30.40
N GLN A 148 -14.41 2.51 -29.11
CA GLN A 148 -13.95 1.20 -28.62
C GLN A 148 -15.06 0.15 -28.52
N MET A 149 -16.29 0.58 -28.25
CA MET A 149 -17.37 -0.32 -27.84
C MET A 149 -18.51 -0.41 -28.85
N ALA A 150 -18.70 0.61 -29.67
CA ALA A 150 -19.72 0.53 -30.72
C ALA A 150 -19.33 -0.54 -31.75
N PRO A 151 -20.30 -1.31 -32.27
CA PRO A 151 -20.06 -2.21 -33.39
C PRO A 151 -19.39 -1.43 -34.55
N PRO A 152 -18.24 -1.89 -35.07
CA PRO A 152 -17.48 -1.15 -36.06
C PRO A 152 -18.32 -0.69 -37.25
N GLU A 153 -19.26 -1.53 -37.69
CA GLU A 153 -20.14 -1.33 -38.84
C GLU A 153 -21.05 -0.11 -38.70
N VAL A 154 -21.44 0.23 -37.47
CA VAL A 154 -22.35 1.36 -37.18
C VAL A 154 -21.62 2.71 -37.21
N ILE A 155 -20.30 2.72 -37.01
CA ILE A 155 -19.50 3.96 -36.94
C ILE A 155 -19.24 4.47 -38.36
N SER A 156 -19.83 5.60 -38.74
CA SER A 156 -19.68 6.13 -40.11
C SER A 156 -18.23 6.53 -40.44
N PRO A 157 -17.80 6.45 -41.72
CA PRO A 157 -16.50 6.97 -42.16
C PRO A 157 -16.28 8.45 -41.82
N ASP A 158 -17.34 9.26 -41.81
CA ASP A 158 -17.25 10.68 -41.44
C ASP A 158 -16.94 10.88 -39.95
N GLN A 159 -17.54 10.06 -39.08
CA GLN A 159 -17.22 10.06 -37.64
C GLN A 159 -15.77 9.62 -37.39
N LEU A 160 -15.28 8.62 -38.14
CA LEU A 160 -13.88 8.19 -38.09
C LEU A 160 -12.94 9.30 -38.58
N GLY A 161 -13.30 9.96 -39.68
CA GLY A 161 -12.56 11.08 -40.25
C GLY A 161 -12.47 12.27 -39.31
N ALA A 162 -13.55 12.60 -38.60
CA ALA A 162 -13.53 13.64 -37.57
C ALA A 162 -12.63 13.27 -36.39
N ALA A 163 -12.78 12.04 -35.85
CA ALA A 163 -12.00 11.57 -34.72
C ALA A 163 -10.51 11.37 -35.03
N ALA A 164 -10.14 11.20 -36.31
CA ALA A 164 -8.76 11.15 -36.78
C ALA A 164 -7.95 12.42 -36.49
N PHE A 165 -8.61 13.52 -36.14
CA PHE A 165 -8.00 14.79 -35.76
C PHE A 165 -8.42 15.25 -34.36
N ASP A 166 -9.02 14.37 -33.54
CA ASP A 166 -9.44 14.70 -32.17
C ASP A 166 -8.24 15.24 -31.36
N PRO A 167 -8.40 16.23 -30.48
CA PRO A 167 -7.29 16.70 -29.65
C PRO A 167 -6.67 15.59 -28.79
N ASP A 168 -7.43 14.56 -28.42
CA ASP A 168 -6.96 13.45 -27.60
C ASP A 168 -6.41 12.28 -28.44
N PRO A 169 -5.15 11.86 -28.25
CA PRO A 169 -4.53 10.79 -29.04
C PRO A 169 -5.16 9.41 -28.80
N TRP A 170 -5.77 9.16 -27.64
CA TRP A 170 -6.46 7.91 -27.35
C TRP A 170 -7.79 7.80 -28.09
N VAL A 171 -8.47 8.93 -28.33
CA VAL A 171 -9.65 8.97 -29.21
C VAL A 171 -9.24 8.68 -30.65
N ARG A 172 -8.15 9.30 -31.14
CA ARG A 172 -7.57 9.00 -32.47
C ARG A 172 -7.24 7.51 -32.62
N ALA A 173 -6.55 6.93 -31.63
CA ALA A 173 -6.18 5.53 -31.65
C ALA A 173 -7.42 4.60 -31.63
N ALA A 174 -8.43 4.92 -30.82
CA ALA A 174 -9.67 4.16 -30.78
C ALA A 174 -10.43 4.20 -32.11
N ALA A 175 -10.51 5.38 -32.74
CA ALA A 175 -11.10 5.53 -34.07
C ALA A 175 -10.32 4.74 -35.13
N ALA A 176 -8.99 4.78 -35.10
CA ALA A 176 -8.16 4.02 -36.04
C ALA A 176 -8.37 2.49 -35.90
N VAL A 177 -8.45 1.98 -34.67
CA VAL A 177 -8.74 0.56 -34.38
C VAL A 177 -10.16 0.19 -34.85
N ALA A 178 -11.14 1.02 -34.56
CA ALA A 178 -12.52 0.80 -35.01
C ALA A 178 -12.60 0.79 -36.54
N GLY A 179 -11.97 1.75 -37.20
CA GLY A 179 -11.87 1.84 -38.66
C GLY A 179 -11.18 0.64 -39.29
N ALA A 180 -10.12 0.11 -38.67
CA ALA A 180 -9.41 -1.07 -39.16
C ALA A 180 -10.24 -2.36 -39.00
N SER A 181 -11.12 -2.38 -38.00
CA SER A 181 -12.00 -3.52 -37.70
C SER A 181 -13.28 -3.55 -38.55
N ARG A 182 -13.59 -2.47 -39.29
CA ARG A 182 -14.75 -2.38 -40.18
C ARG A 182 -14.66 -3.31 -41.38
N ARG A 183 -15.82 -3.59 -41.99
CA ARG A 183 -15.94 -4.34 -43.24
C ARG A 183 -16.79 -3.56 -44.25
N PRO A 184 -16.20 -2.96 -45.31
CA PRO A 184 -14.76 -2.90 -45.59
C PRO A 184 -13.99 -2.02 -44.57
N PRO A 185 -12.68 -2.24 -44.38
CA PRO A 185 -11.85 -1.39 -43.52
C PRO A 185 -11.84 0.06 -43.99
N TRP A 186 -11.74 1.00 -43.06
CA TRP A 186 -11.60 2.42 -43.37
C TRP A 186 -10.14 2.74 -43.76
N GLU A 187 -9.95 3.28 -44.97
CA GLU A 187 -8.61 3.55 -45.53
C GLU A 187 -7.77 4.51 -44.69
N GLY A 188 -8.41 5.41 -43.94
CA GLY A 188 -7.72 6.38 -43.09
C GLY A 188 -7.07 5.81 -41.83
N SER A 189 -7.35 4.55 -41.45
CA SER A 189 -6.82 3.95 -40.22
C SER A 189 -5.28 3.92 -40.19
N THR A 190 -4.65 3.51 -41.29
CA THR A 190 -3.18 3.44 -41.38
C THR A 190 -2.55 4.83 -41.21
N ALA A 191 -3.11 5.84 -41.88
CA ALA A 191 -2.60 7.22 -41.79
C ALA A 191 -2.78 7.84 -40.39
N VAL A 192 -3.77 7.38 -39.59
CA VAL A 192 -3.89 7.78 -38.19
C VAL A 192 -2.82 7.10 -37.34
N PHE A 193 -2.57 5.80 -37.55
CA PHE A 193 -1.52 5.07 -36.84
C PHE A 193 -0.14 5.69 -37.10
N ASP A 194 0.21 5.94 -38.35
CA ASP A 194 1.50 6.55 -38.72
C ASP A 194 1.69 7.90 -38.04
N ARG A 195 0.67 8.77 -38.05
CA ARG A 195 0.71 10.08 -37.36
C ARG A 195 0.87 9.97 -35.84
N LEU A 196 0.29 8.94 -35.21
CA LEU A 196 0.45 8.71 -33.77
C LEU A 196 1.87 8.24 -33.43
N VAL A 197 2.48 7.45 -34.31
CA VAL A 197 3.86 6.95 -34.15
C VAL A 197 4.88 8.06 -34.39
N ASP A 198 4.68 8.86 -35.44
CA ASP A 198 5.59 9.95 -35.83
C ASP A 198 5.53 11.16 -34.87
N ALA A 199 4.48 11.24 -34.04
CA ALA A 199 4.37 12.27 -33.04
C ALA A 199 5.42 12.08 -31.94
N ASN A 200 6.30 13.08 -31.76
CA ASN A 200 7.30 13.10 -30.69
C ASN A 200 6.71 13.41 -29.31
N ASP A 201 5.57 12.81 -28.98
CA ASP A 201 4.84 13.01 -27.73
C ASP A 201 4.55 11.66 -27.06
N VAL A 202 4.69 11.62 -25.73
CA VAL A 202 4.54 10.40 -24.92
C VAL A 202 3.12 9.83 -24.98
N GLN A 203 2.08 10.69 -24.97
CA GLN A 203 0.69 10.22 -25.04
C GLN A 203 0.39 9.59 -26.39
N HIS A 204 0.93 10.18 -27.46
CA HIS A 204 0.73 9.67 -28.81
C HIS A 204 1.37 8.30 -29.01
N ARG A 205 2.64 8.14 -28.57
CA ARG A 205 3.31 6.82 -28.60
C ARG A 205 2.57 5.78 -27.76
N ALA A 206 2.17 6.11 -26.53
CA ALA A 206 1.40 5.19 -25.69
C ALA A 206 0.06 4.79 -26.32
N ALA A 207 -0.67 5.76 -26.91
CA ALA A 207 -1.93 5.49 -27.61
C ALA A 207 -1.72 4.61 -28.86
N ALA A 208 -0.62 4.81 -29.61
CA ALA A 208 -0.24 3.96 -30.73
C ALA A 208 0.03 2.51 -30.28
N VAL A 209 0.79 2.32 -29.19
CA VAL A 209 1.09 1.00 -28.61
C VAL A 209 -0.16 0.30 -28.10
N TRP A 210 -1.09 1.04 -27.51
CA TRP A 210 -2.41 0.51 -27.15
C TRP A 210 -3.14 0.01 -28.41
N ALA A 211 -3.20 0.82 -29.46
CA ALA A 211 -3.85 0.49 -30.72
C ALA A 211 -3.23 -0.74 -31.41
N ALA A 212 -1.89 -0.82 -31.44
CA ALA A 212 -1.11 -1.92 -32.00
C ALA A 212 -1.57 -3.29 -31.47
N SER A 213 -1.92 -3.36 -30.18
CA SER A 213 -2.40 -4.61 -29.55
C SER A 213 -3.76 -5.09 -30.07
N PHE A 214 -4.57 -4.21 -30.66
CA PHE A 214 -5.87 -4.58 -31.25
C PHE A 214 -5.74 -4.99 -32.72
N VAL A 215 -4.81 -4.38 -33.45
CA VAL A 215 -4.57 -4.68 -34.87
C VAL A 215 -3.52 -5.77 -35.10
N GLY A 216 -2.87 -6.25 -34.04
CA GLY A 216 -1.90 -7.34 -34.11
C GLY A 216 -0.48 -6.91 -34.50
N ASP A 217 -0.11 -5.64 -34.28
CA ASP A 217 1.26 -5.17 -34.55
C ASP A 217 2.20 -5.53 -33.38
N HIS A 218 2.75 -6.74 -33.47
CA HIS A 218 3.72 -7.24 -32.49
C HIS A 218 5.00 -6.41 -32.42
N LYS A 219 5.46 -5.83 -33.53
CA LYS A 219 6.74 -5.09 -33.58
C LYS A 219 6.65 -3.83 -32.74
N MET A 220 5.56 -3.09 -32.86
CA MET A 220 5.34 -1.88 -32.08
C MET A 220 5.22 -2.17 -30.59
N VAL A 221 4.48 -3.23 -30.21
CA VAL A 221 4.37 -3.64 -28.80
C VAL A 221 5.71 -4.09 -28.22
N ALA A 222 6.52 -4.83 -28.98
CA ALA A 222 7.86 -5.21 -28.55
C ALA A 222 8.79 -3.99 -28.39
N ALA A 223 8.76 -3.05 -29.33
CA ALA A 223 9.54 -1.81 -29.27
C ALA A 223 9.16 -0.94 -28.07
N ALA A 224 7.88 -0.92 -27.70
CA ALA A 224 7.39 -0.17 -26.54
C ALA A 224 8.02 -0.60 -25.21
N LEU A 225 8.38 -1.89 -25.06
CA LEU A 225 8.99 -2.41 -23.84
C LEU A 225 10.40 -1.86 -23.57
N VAL A 226 11.04 -1.28 -24.59
CA VAL A 226 12.37 -0.66 -24.48
C VAL A 226 12.33 0.85 -24.73
N ASP A 227 11.14 1.47 -24.73
CA ASP A 227 11.00 2.93 -24.87
C ASP A 227 11.66 3.63 -23.67
N PRO A 228 12.35 4.77 -23.87
CA PRO A 228 12.97 5.51 -22.78
C PRO A 228 11.96 5.97 -21.73
N GLU A 229 10.70 6.19 -22.11
CA GLU A 229 9.66 6.71 -21.22
C GLU A 229 8.91 5.58 -20.48
N PRO A 230 8.90 5.56 -19.13
CA PRO A 230 8.23 4.51 -18.35
C PRO A 230 6.75 4.35 -18.67
N ARG A 231 6.06 5.46 -19.01
CA ARG A 231 4.64 5.43 -19.37
C ARG A 231 4.38 4.60 -20.64
N VAL A 232 5.27 4.67 -21.62
CA VAL A 232 5.15 3.88 -22.86
C VAL A 232 5.47 2.42 -22.58
N ARG A 233 6.51 2.13 -21.77
CA ARG A 233 6.81 0.75 -21.34
C ARG A 233 5.66 0.10 -20.59
N LEU A 234 5.01 0.84 -19.69
CA LEU A 234 3.84 0.37 -18.95
C LEU A 234 2.67 0.03 -19.87
N GLU A 235 2.41 0.84 -20.91
CA GLU A 235 1.40 0.52 -21.91
C GLU A 235 1.83 -0.66 -22.79
N GLY A 236 3.12 -0.77 -23.13
CA GLY A 236 3.70 -1.93 -23.80
C GLY A 236 3.44 -3.24 -23.03
N LEU A 237 3.62 -3.22 -21.71
CA LEU A 237 3.32 -4.38 -20.84
C LEU A 237 1.82 -4.71 -20.80
N ARG A 238 0.94 -3.71 -20.78
CA ARG A 238 -0.53 -3.93 -20.86
C ARG A 238 -0.95 -4.50 -22.21
N SER A 239 -0.38 -3.98 -23.30
CA SER A 239 -0.58 -4.48 -24.65
C SER A 239 -0.04 -5.92 -24.79
N PHE A 240 1.13 -6.22 -24.23
CA PHE A 240 1.71 -7.56 -24.16
C PHE A 240 0.80 -8.55 -23.43
N ALA A 241 0.29 -8.16 -22.24
CA ALA A 241 -0.71 -8.91 -21.48
C ALA A 241 -1.98 -9.20 -22.29
N LYS A 242 -2.52 -8.17 -22.95
CA LYS A 242 -3.73 -8.28 -23.79
C LYS A 242 -3.54 -9.27 -24.94
N MET A 243 -2.35 -9.29 -25.52
CA MET A 243 -1.95 -10.24 -26.56
C MET A 243 -1.58 -11.63 -26.01
N LYS A 244 -1.94 -11.92 -24.75
CA LYS A 244 -1.69 -13.19 -24.05
C LYS A 244 -0.22 -13.59 -24.05
N ALA A 245 0.66 -12.60 -23.88
CA ALA A 245 2.10 -12.77 -23.88
C ALA A 245 2.71 -13.34 -25.18
N ASN A 246 1.93 -13.34 -26.27
CA ASN A 246 2.36 -13.79 -27.59
C ASN A 246 2.82 -12.60 -28.45
N VAL A 247 3.99 -12.06 -28.15
CA VAL A 247 4.60 -10.95 -28.89
C VAL A 247 6.04 -11.33 -29.26
N PRO A 248 6.29 -11.79 -30.49
CA PRO A 248 7.64 -12.13 -30.93
C PRO A 248 8.61 -10.95 -30.78
N GLY A 249 9.83 -11.22 -30.31
CA GLY A 249 10.87 -10.20 -30.09
C GLY A 249 10.71 -9.38 -28.81
N SER A 250 9.72 -9.66 -27.95
CA SER A 250 9.51 -8.91 -26.71
C SER A 250 10.32 -9.40 -25.52
N ALA A 251 10.93 -10.58 -25.60
CA ALA A 251 11.51 -11.29 -24.45
C ALA A 251 12.57 -10.46 -23.71
N SER A 252 13.56 -9.91 -24.43
CA SER A 252 14.60 -9.07 -23.83
C SER A 252 14.03 -7.79 -23.21
N GLY A 253 13.04 -7.17 -23.86
CA GLY A 253 12.36 -5.98 -23.34
C GLY A 253 11.57 -6.27 -22.06
N LEU A 254 10.85 -7.40 -22.00
CA LEU A 254 10.13 -7.83 -20.80
C LEU A 254 11.09 -8.07 -19.62
N ILE A 255 12.21 -8.76 -19.86
CA ILE A 255 13.24 -9.02 -18.83
C ILE A 255 13.86 -7.70 -18.35
N ALA A 256 14.15 -6.77 -19.25
CA ALA A 256 14.64 -5.44 -18.88
C ALA A 256 13.62 -4.70 -17.98
N CYS A 257 12.33 -4.76 -18.32
CA CYS A 257 11.26 -4.18 -17.51
C CYS A 257 11.12 -4.81 -16.11
N MET A 258 11.53 -6.07 -15.91
CA MET A 258 11.55 -6.69 -14.56
C MET A 258 12.61 -6.07 -13.64
N ARG A 259 13.62 -5.40 -14.22
CA ARG A 259 14.67 -4.68 -13.51
C ARG A 259 14.53 -3.16 -13.62
N ASP A 260 13.39 -2.68 -14.10
CA ASP A 260 13.15 -1.26 -14.36
C ASP A 260 13.36 -0.40 -13.10
N PRO A 261 13.92 0.81 -13.19
CA PRO A 261 13.95 1.73 -12.06
C PRO A 261 12.53 2.13 -11.61
N GLU A 262 11.57 2.20 -12.53
CA GLU A 262 10.19 2.58 -12.24
C GLU A 262 9.39 1.39 -11.68
N ARG A 263 8.74 1.61 -10.54
CA ARG A 263 8.13 0.52 -9.76
C ARG A 263 6.91 -0.06 -10.43
N ASP A 264 6.09 0.79 -11.04
CA ASP A 264 4.88 0.36 -11.73
C ASP A 264 5.21 -0.49 -12.96
N VAL A 265 6.30 -0.17 -13.67
CA VAL A 265 6.81 -0.97 -14.80
C VAL A 265 7.33 -2.31 -14.27
N LYS A 266 8.16 -2.30 -13.22
CA LYS A 266 8.68 -3.51 -12.57
C LYS A 266 7.59 -4.45 -12.09
N ARG A 267 6.59 -3.93 -11.36
CA ARG A 267 5.43 -4.70 -10.88
C ARG A 267 4.60 -5.26 -12.03
N ALA A 268 4.38 -4.48 -13.09
CA ALA A 268 3.64 -4.95 -14.25
C ALA A 268 4.39 -6.08 -14.98
N ALA A 269 5.70 -5.94 -15.18
CA ALA A 269 6.52 -6.96 -15.84
C ALA A 269 6.60 -8.26 -15.04
N LEU A 270 6.82 -8.18 -13.72
CA LEU A 270 6.84 -9.37 -12.85
C LEU A 270 5.47 -10.06 -12.77
N ARG A 271 4.37 -9.31 -12.89
CA ARG A 271 3.04 -9.90 -12.99
C ARG A 271 2.88 -10.74 -14.26
N GLU A 272 3.41 -10.27 -15.39
CA GLU A 272 3.40 -11.06 -16.62
C GLU A 272 4.34 -12.27 -16.55
N ALA A 273 5.49 -12.12 -15.88
CA ALA A 273 6.45 -13.21 -15.65
C ALA A 273 5.85 -14.42 -14.90
N THR A 274 4.76 -14.23 -14.13
CA THR A 274 4.08 -15.35 -13.44
C THR A 274 3.45 -16.38 -14.38
N ARG A 275 3.14 -15.97 -15.62
CA ARG A 275 2.41 -16.79 -16.61
C ARG A 275 3.16 -16.90 -17.95
N TRP A 276 4.41 -16.47 -17.97
CA TRP A 276 5.23 -16.39 -19.17
C TRP A 276 6.55 -17.14 -18.97
N SER A 277 7.08 -17.70 -20.05
CA SER A 277 8.37 -18.39 -20.06
C SER A 277 9.28 -17.79 -21.12
N PRO A 278 10.56 -17.51 -20.79
CA PRO A 278 11.51 -16.98 -21.75
C PRO A 278 11.94 -18.05 -22.77
N PRO A 279 12.49 -17.64 -23.92
CA PRO A 279 13.22 -18.55 -24.79
C PRO A 279 14.51 -19.03 -24.08
N PRO A 280 15.06 -20.21 -24.44
CA PRO A 280 16.17 -20.84 -23.70
C PRO A 280 17.42 -19.95 -23.58
N GLU A 281 17.68 -19.09 -24.57
CA GLU A 281 18.86 -18.23 -24.57
C GLU A 281 18.80 -17.12 -23.50
N LEU A 282 17.59 -16.79 -23.02
CA LEU A 282 17.34 -15.72 -22.04
C LEU A 282 16.89 -16.26 -20.68
N GLU A 283 16.91 -17.58 -20.48
CA GLU A 283 16.48 -18.18 -19.21
C GLU A 283 17.32 -17.69 -18.03
N ALA A 284 18.65 -17.59 -18.21
CA ALA A 284 19.55 -17.11 -17.17
C ALA A 284 19.25 -15.66 -16.74
N ASP A 285 19.04 -14.75 -17.71
CA ASP A 285 18.74 -13.35 -17.42
C ASP A 285 17.37 -13.18 -16.76
N PHE A 286 16.39 -13.97 -17.20
CA PHE A 286 15.06 -13.98 -16.60
C PHE A 286 15.10 -14.44 -15.14
N VAL A 287 15.80 -15.54 -14.85
CA VAL A 287 15.97 -16.04 -13.47
C VAL A 287 16.73 -15.03 -12.62
N ALA A 288 17.80 -14.43 -13.14
CA ALA A 288 18.54 -13.39 -12.43
C ALA A 288 17.64 -12.18 -12.09
N ALA A 289 16.76 -11.76 -13.01
CA ALA A 289 15.80 -10.69 -12.75
C ALA A 289 14.76 -11.07 -11.67
N LEU A 290 14.33 -12.34 -11.61
CA LEU A 290 13.47 -12.83 -10.53
C LEU A 290 14.18 -12.84 -9.18
N VAL A 291 15.42 -13.31 -9.13
CA VAL A 291 16.25 -13.33 -7.90
C VAL A 291 16.48 -11.91 -7.39
N ASP A 292 16.78 -10.95 -8.26
CA ASP A 292 16.88 -9.53 -7.89
C ASP A 292 15.54 -9.00 -7.35
N GLY A 293 14.43 -9.44 -7.94
CA GLY A 293 13.08 -9.11 -7.47
C GLY A 293 12.81 -9.59 -6.03
N LEU A 294 13.37 -10.74 -5.62
CA LEU A 294 13.28 -11.22 -4.24
C LEU A 294 14.04 -10.32 -3.25
N ALA A 295 15.12 -9.69 -3.70
CA ALA A 295 15.92 -8.76 -2.90
C ALA A 295 15.41 -7.30 -2.93
N SER A 296 14.31 -7.03 -3.65
CA SER A 296 13.73 -5.69 -3.75
C SER A 296 13.23 -5.17 -2.40
N GLY A 297 13.39 -3.86 -2.13
CA GLY A 297 12.75 -3.18 -1.00
C GLY A 297 11.22 -3.10 -1.11
N ASP A 298 10.67 -3.24 -2.32
CA ASP A 298 9.22 -3.24 -2.55
C ASP A 298 8.57 -4.60 -2.29
N ARG A 299 7.66 -4.66 -1.31
CA ARG A 299 6.93 -5.87 -0.90
C ARG A 299 6.17 -6.54 -2.04
N GLU A 300 5.51 -5.78 -2.92
CA GLU A 300 4.71 -6.35 -4.01
C GLU A 300 5.63 -6.93 -5.10
N VAL A 301 6.78 -6.29 -5.34
CA VAL A 301 7.82 -6.81 -6.25
C VAL A 301 8.35 -8.16 -5.73
N ARG A 302 8.72 -8.25 -4.44
CA ARG A 302 9.17 -9.52 -3.83
C ARG A 302 8.12 -10.62 -3.97
N ARG A 303 6.85 -10.28 -3.69
CA ARG A 303 5.73 -11.22 -3.79
C ARG A 303 5.51 -11.73 -5.21
N LEU A 304 5.56 -10.85 -6.21
CA LEU A 304 5.40 -11.22 -7.62
C LEU A 304 6.60 -12.02 -8.13
N ALA A 305 7.83 -11.65 -7.73
CA ALA A 305 9.04 -12.38 -8.06
C ALA A 305 9.04 -13.79 -7.46
N ALA A 306 8.64 -13.94 -6.19
CA ALA A 306 8.49 -15.25 -5.54
C ALA A 306 7.45 -16.13 -6.22
N GLU A 307 6.31 -15.54 -6.60
CA GLU A 307 5.25 -16.24 -7.34
C GLU A 307 5.70 -16.69 -8.74
N ALA A 308 6.41 -15.83 -9.47
CA ALA A 308 6.95 -16.17 -10.79
C ALA A 308 8.10 -17.19 -10.72
N LEU A 309 8.98 -17.08 -9.72
CA LEU A 309 10.08 -18.02 -9.50
C LEU A 309 9.58 -19.41 -9.09
N ALA A 310 8.52 -19.50 -8.29
CA ALA A 310 7.91 -20.78 -7.90
C ALA A 310 7.43 -21.62 -9.10
N ALA A 311 7.12 -20.98 -10.23
CA ALA A 311 6.73 -21.64 -11.47
C ALA A 311 7.91 -22.14 -12.32
N GLN A 312 9.15 -21.83 -11.95
CA GLN A 312 10.35 -22.14 -12.73
C GLN A 312 10.93 -23.54 -12.46
N PRO A 313 11.83 -24.05 -13.32
CA PRO A 313 12.54 -25.30 -13.08
C PRO A 313 13.38 -25.29 -11.78
N PRO A 314 13.69 -26.46 -11.20
CA PRO A 314 14.46 -26.55 -9.96
C PRO A 314 15.83 -25.86 -10.00
N ALA A 315 16.50 -25.87 -11.16
CA ALA A 315 17.79 -25.20 -11.34
C ALA A 315 17.70 -23.68 -11.17
N ALA A 316 16.59 -23.07 -11.58
CA ALA A 316 16.32 -21.65 -11.38
C ALA A 316 16.06 -21.32 -9.90
N LEU A 317 15.23 -22.13 -9.25
CA LEU A 317 14.93 -21.99 -7.81
C LEU A 317 16.19 -22.13 -6.94
N ALA A 318 17.12 -23.00 -7.32
CA ALA A 318 18.38 -23.20 -6.61
C ALA A 318 19.24 -21.92 -6.55
N GLN A 319 19.12 -21.02 -7.52
CA GLN A 319 19.85 -19.74 -7.54
C GLN A 319 19.40 -18.78 -6.44
N ALA A 320 18.18 -18.95 -5.90
CA ALA A 320 17.68 -18.15 -4.79
C ALA A 320 18.13 -18.66 -3.42
N LEU A 321 18.69 -19.88 -3.31
CA LEU A 321 19.09 -20.47 -2.02
C LEU A 321 20.03 -19.59 -1.17
N PRO A 322 21.03 -18.90 -1.74
CA PRO A 322 21.87 -17.99 -0.95
C PRO A 322 21.10 -16.86 -0.25
N LEU A 323 19.93 -16.46 -0.78
CA LEU A 323 19.10 -15.43 -0.16
C LEU A 323 18.39 -15.90 1.12
N LEU A 324 18.34 -17.21 1.40
CA LEU A 324 17.82 -17.74 2.66
C LEU A 324 18.68 -17.35 3.86
N GLU A 325 19.98 -17.15 3.64
CA GLU A 325 20.91 -16.75 4.70
C GLU A 325 20.83 -15.24 4.99
N GLY A 326 20.17 -14.48 4.12
CA GLY A 326 19.94 -13.05 4.27
C GLY A 326 18.99 -12.70 5.42
N ARG A 327 19.23 -11.55 6.04
CA ARG A 327 18.52 -11.04 7.22
C ARG A 327 17.31 -10.16 6.89
N GLY A 328 17.20 -9.76 5.63
CA GLY A 328 16.12 -8.89 5.16
C GLY A 328 14.93 -9.66 4.60
N ASP A 329 13.99 -8.90 4.03
CA ASP A 329 12.75 -9.43 3.46
C ASP A 329 12.95 -10.42 2.28
N SER A 330 14.19 -10.57 1.80
CA SER A 330 14.56 -11.54 0.77
C SER A 330 14.43 -12.99 1.22
N ALA A 331 14.75 -13.30 2.48
CA ALA A 331 14.65 -14.67 3.00
C ALA A 331 13.19 -15.14 3.08
N PRO A 332 12.24 -14.39 3.68
CA PRO A 332 10.81 -14.72 3.62
C PRO A 332 10.28 -14.90 2.20
N ALA A 333 10.67 -14.01 1.26
CA ALA A 333 10.26 -14.12 -0.14
C ALA A 333 10.82 -15.38 -0.82
N THR A 334 12.07 -15.74 -0.51
CA THR A 334 12.71 -16.96 -1.01
C THR A 334 12.04 -18.21 -0.44
N ILE A 335 11.76 -18.24 0.86
CA ILE A 335 10.98 -19.31 1.50
C ILE A 335 9.63 -19.47 0.79
N GLU A 336 8.92 -18.36 0.55
CA GLU A 336 7.64 -18.39 -0.14
C GLU A 336 7.77 -19.00 -1.55
N ALA A 337 8.81 -18.63 -2.31
CA ALA A 337 9.07 -19.18 -3.65
C ALA A 337 9.36 -20.70 -3.60
N LEU A 338 10.25 -21.13 -2.71
CA LEU A 338 10.67 -22.53 -2.59
C LEU A 338 9.51 -23.42 -2.13
N VAL A 339 8.77 -23.01 -1.10
CA VAL A 339 7.64 -23.78 -0.58
C VAL A 339 6.51 -23.83 -1.60
N ARG A 340 6.18 -22.70 -2.25
CA ARG A 340 5.12 -22.63 -3.26
C ARG A 340 5.43 -23.47 -4.51
N SER A 341 6.70 -23.70 -4.82
CA SER A 341 7.10 -24.54 -5.95
C SER A 341 6.60 -25.99 -5.83
N GLY A 342 6.27 -26.45 -4.62
CA GLY A 342 5.83 -27.82 -4.36
C GLY A 342 6.89 -28.89 -4.62
N ARG A 343 8.15 -28.50 -4.84
CA ARG A 343 9.27 -29.41 -5.13
C ARG A 343 9.79 -30.04 -3.82
N PRO A 344 9.73 -31.38 -3.64
CA PRO A 344 10.07 -32.01 -2.36
C PRO A 344 11.47 -31.68 -1.86
N GLU A 345 12.49 -31.75 -2.72
CA GLU A 345 13.90 -31.49 -2.33
C GLU A 345 14.13 -30.04 -1.87
N LEU A 346 13.51 -29.08 -2.55
CA LEU A 346 13.63 -27.66 -2.21
C LEU A 346 12.80 -27.31 -0.97
N PHE A 347 11.63 -27.95 -0.83
CA PHE A 347 10.82 -27.85 0.37
C PHE A 347 11.59 -28.36 1.60
N GLU A 348 12.23 -29.53 1.53
CA GLU A 348 13.02 -30.07 2.64
C GLU A 348 14.20 -29.16 3.02
N ARG A 349 14.85 -28.51 2.04
CA ARG A 349 15.88 -27.50 2.32
C ARG A 349 15.30 -26.27 3.04
N ALA A 350 14.20 -25.73 2.54
CA ALA A 350 13.53 -24.58 3.18
C ALA A 350 13.03 -24.93 4.59
N ARG A 351 12.49 -26.14 4.75
CA ARG A 351 12.04 -26.68 6.04
C ARG A 351 13.19 -26.81 7.02
N GLY A 352 14.30 -27.46 6.65
CA GLY A 352 15.45 -27.61 7.55
C GLY A 352 16.01 -26.26 8.01
N HIS A 353 16.04 -25.28 7.10
CA HIS A 353 16.40 -23.90 7.45
C HIS A 353 15.40 -23.28 8.45
N LEU A 354 14.10 -23.38 8.17
CA LEU A 354 13.04 -22.84 9.02
C LEU A 354 12.99 -23.50 10.40
N GLU A 355 13.10 -24.82 10.50
CA GLU A 355 13.09 -25.54 11.79
C GLU A 355 14.23 -25.06 12.69
N HIS A 356 15.43 -24.90 12.11
CA HIS A 356 16.58 -24.34 12.83
C HIS A 356 16.31 -22.91 13.30
N ARG A 357 15.86 -22.03 12.39
CA ARG A 357 15.55 -20.61 12.70
C ARG A 357 14.42 -20.46 13.72
N MET A 358 13.36 -21.26 13.64
CA MET A 358 12.24 -21.24 14.59
C MET A 358 12.70 -21.64 15.99
N THR A 359 13.53 -22.68 16.09
CA THR A 359 14.10 -23.12 17.37
C THR A 359 14.98 -22.05 17.98
N GLU A 360 15.87 -21.45 17.18
CA GLU A 360 16.73 -20.35 17.60
C GLU A 360 15.93 -19.10 17.98
N GLY A 361 14.94 -18.71 17.18
CA GLY A 361 14.05 -17.58 17.45
C GLY A 361 13.31 -17.73 18.77
N VAL A 362 12.78 -18.93 19.08
CA VAL A 362 12.10 -19.18 20.36
C VAL A 362 13.08 -19.09 21.53
N HIS A 363 14.32 -19.56 21.34
CA HIS A 363 15.37 -19.40 22.34
C HIS A 363 15.70 -17.92 22.58
N LEU A 364 15.89 -17.13 21.52
CA LEU A 364 16.22 -15.72 21.62
C LEU A 364 15.07 -14.88 22.17
N ALA A 365 13.82 -15.19 21.84
CA ALA A 365 12.64 -14.56 22.44
C ALA A 365 12.60 -14.75 23.96
N ARG A 366 12.97 -15.94 24.45
CA ARG A 366 13.12 -16.18 25.90
C ARG A 366 14.24 -15.33 26.51
N LEU A 367 15.37 -15.16 25.82
CA LEU A 367 16.45 -14.28 26.30
C LEU A 367 16.01 -12.82 26.32
N GLY A 368 15.26 -12.36 25.31
CA GLY A 368 14.64 -11.04 25.26
C GLY A 368 13.70 -10.79 26.43
N ALA A 369 12.77 -11.72 26.69
CA ALA A 369 11.85 -11.63 27.82
C ALA A 369 12.57 -11.53 29.18
N ARG A 370 13.70 -12.25 29.34
CA ARG A 370 14.55 -12.16 30.55
C ARG A 370 15.21 -10.79 30.70
N LEU A 371 15.69 -10.21 29.60
CA LEU A 371 16.28 -8.87 29.58
C LEU A 371 15.23 -7.80 29.91
N ALA A 372 14.02 -7.91 29.36
CA ALA A 372 12.92 -7.01 29.69
C ALA A 372 12.59 -7.06 31.20
N ALA A 373 12.54 -8.27 31.76
CA ALA A 373 12.25 -8.47 33.18
C ALA A 373 13.35 -7.92 34.10
N SER A 374 14.64 -8.09 33.76
CA SER A 374 15.74 -7.53 34.57
C SER A 374 15.80 -6.01 34.51
N HIS A 375 15.46 -5.42 33.35
CA HIS A 375 15.34 -3.97 33.21
C HIS A 375 14.24 -3.40 34.12
N HIS A 376 13.07 -4.06 34.22
CA HIS A 376 12.01 -3.63 35.14
C HIS A 376 12.40 -3.72 36.62
N ARG A 377 13.34 -4.60 36.99
CA ARG A 377 13.88 -4.70 38.36
C ARG A 377 14.98 -3.68 38.68
N GLY A 378 15.43 -2.89 37.70
CA GLY A 378 16.50 -1.91 37.88
C GLY A 378 17.90 -2.52 38.01
N GLU A 379 18.06 -3.81 37.65
CA GLU A 379 19.32 -4.54 37.74
C GLU A 379 20.23 -4.25 36.53
N ASP A 380 19.65 -4.04 35.33
CA ASP A 380 20.37 -3.93 34.04
C ASP A 380 19.92 -2.71 33.18
N GLY A 381 19.61 -1.56 33.80
CA GLY A 381 19.05 -0.37 33.12
C GLY A 381 20.00 0.41 32.19
N SER A 382 20.97 -0.26 31.55
CA SER A 382 21.97 0.37 30.69
C SER A 382 21.52 0.41 29.23
N ALA A 383 21.98 1.41 28.46
CA ALA A 383 21.61 1.57 27.05
C ALA A 383 22.01 0.36 26.19
N GLU A 384 23.08 -0.34 26.60
CA GLU A 384 23.59 -1.54 25.94
C GLU A 384 22.62 -2.71 26.04
N HIS A 385 21.99 -2.91 27.21
CA HIS A 385 20.98 -3.95 27.41
C HIS A 385 19.69 -3.62 26.65
N ALA A 386 19.29 -2.35 26.62
CA ALA A 386 18.15 -1.90 25.83
C ALA A 386 18.38 -2.16 24.33
N PHE A 387 19.58 -1.90 23.81
CA PHE A 387 19.90 -2.20 22.42
C PHE A 387 19.91 -3.70 22.13
N LEU A 388 20.51 -4.52 23.01
CA LEU A 388 20.47 -5.97 22.86
C LEU A 388 19.03 -6.49 22.85
N HIS A 389 18.16 -5.97 23.72
CA HIS A 389 16.74 -6.31 23.70
C HIS A 389 16.09 -5.98 22.36
N VAL A 390 16.29 -4.76 21.85
CA VAL A 390 15.78 -4.35 20.53
C VAL A 390 16.31 -5.26 19.42
N ALA A 391 17.59 -5.63 19.45
CA ALA A 391 18.19 -6.52 18.45
C ALA A 391 17.62 -7.95 18.48
N LEU A 392 17.35 -8.49 19.68
CA LEU A 392 16.72 -9.80 19.83
C LEU A 392 15.27 -9.77 19.34
N ASP A 393 14.50 -8.74 19.71
CA ASP A 393 13.10 -8.58 19.25
C ASP A 393 13.00 -8.48 17.73
N ASP A 394 13.88 -7.68 17.13
CA ASP A 394 13.96 -7.46 15.69
C ASP A 394 14.35 -8.75 14.93
N TYR A 395 15.27 -9.56 15.48
CA TYR A 395 15.56 -10.89 14.93
C TYR A 395 14.38 -11.86 15.08
N VAL A 396 13.69 -11.85 16.23
CA VAL A 396 12.50 -12.68 16.47
C VAL A 396 11.38 -12.34 15.49
N GLU A 397 11.18 -11.05 15.20
CA GLU A 397 10.21 -10.58 14.21
C GLU A 397 10.57 -11.09 12.81
N PHE A 398 11.84 -11.01 12.41
CA PHE A 398 12.34 -11.59 11.15
C PHE A 398 12.06 -13.09 11.03
N VAL A 399 12.30 -13.87 12.09
CA VAL A 399 12.01 -15.31 12.13
C VAL A 399 10.50 -15.54 12.00
N ALA A 400 9.67 -14.76 12.70
CA ALA A 400 8.22 -14.86 12.63
C ALA A 400 7.70 -14.56 11.21
N GLU A 401 8.23 -13.52 10.54
CA GLU A 401 7.91 -13.20 9.15
C GLU A 401 8.26 -14.33 8.18
N SER A 402 9.41 -14.97 8.39
CA SER A 402 9.83 -16.16 7.63
C SER A 402 8.85 -17.32 7.80
N GLY A 403 8.36 -17.54 9.02
CA GLY A 403 7.34 -18.54 9.31
C GLY A 403 5.98 -18.22 8.68
N LEU A 404 5.53 -16.97 8.77
CA LEU A 404 4.31 -16.50 8.13
C LEU A 404 4.39 -16.63 6.61
N ALA A 405 5.55 -16.40 6.00
CA ALA A 405 5.77 -16.62 4.57
C ALA A 405 5.64 -18.08 4.16
N ALA A 406 6.19 -19.00 4.97
CA ALA A 406 5.99 -20.44 4.77
C ALA A 406 4.51 -20.83 4.90
N MET A 407 3.81 -20.32 5.91
CA MET A 407 2.36 -20.57 6.09
C MET A 407 1.53 -20.05 4.91
N ARG A 408 1.82 -18.83 4.43
CA ARG A 408 1.21 -18.28 3.21
C ARG A 408 1.42 -19.18 1.99
N ALA A 409 2.63 -19.71 1.83
CA ALA A 409 2.97 -20.59 0.72
C ALA A 409 2.28 -21.96 0.80
N LEU A 410 2.17 -22.55 2.00
CA LEU A 410 1.53 -23.86 2.23
C LEU A 410 0.02 -23.83 1.99
N HIS A 411 -0.67 -22.75 2.36
CA HIS A 411 -2.14 -22.67 2.36
C HIS A 411 -2.73 -21.79 1.25
N GLY A 412 -1.89 -21.16 0.44
CA GLY A 412 -2.29 -20.27 -0.64
C GLY A 412 -2.87 -18.93 -0.18
N LYS A 413 -3.05 -17.99 -1.13
CA LYS A 413 -3.37 -16.57 -0.86
C LYS A 413 -4.68 -16.33 -0.08
N ARG A 414 -5.69 -17.17 -0.23
CA ARG A 414 -7.03 -16.96 0.37
C ARG A 414 -7.25 -17.70 1.69
N GLY A 415 -6.57 -18.82 1.90
CA GLY A 415 -6.78 -19.66 3.08
C GLY A 415 -6.20 -19.04 4.35
N PHE A 416 -4.95 -18.54 4.27
CA PHE A 416 -4.22 -18.07 5.44
C PHE A 416 -4.38 -16.57 5.75
N ALA A 417 -4.87 -15.77 4.79
CA ALA A 417 -4.91 -14.31 4.93
C ALA A 417 -5.76 -13.82 6.12
N THR A 418 -6.81 -14.55 6.50
CA THR A 418 -7.62 -14.23 7.69
C THR A 418 -6.85 -14.50 8.97
N VAL A 419 -6.13 -15.63 9.04
CA VAL A 419 -5.28 -16.00 10.18
C VAL A 419 -4.15 -15.00 10.35
N GLU A 420 -3.45 -14.67 9.25
CA GLU A 420 -2.38 -13.68 9.24
C GLU A 420 -2.87 -12.29 9.70
N ARG A 421 -4.08 -11.89 9.32
CA ARG A 421 -4.69 -10.65 9.82
C ARG A 421 -5.01 -10.71 11.30
N GLY A 422 -5.51 -11.85 11.78
CA GLY A 422 -5.80 -12.09 13.20
C GLY A 422 -4.54 -11.97 14.05
N VAL A 423 -3.48 -12.72 13.72
CA VAL A 423 -2.23 -12.73 14.52
C VAL A 423 -1.48 -11.39 14.52
N ARG A 424 -1.71 -10.54 13.51
CA ARG A 424 -1.17 -9.16 13.43
C ARG A 424 -2.10 -8.11 14.04
N SER A 425 -3.27 -8.50 14.55
CA SER A 425 -4.20 -7.56 15.13
C SER A 425 -3.64 -6.95 16.42
N ILE A 426 -3.89 -5.64 16.59
CA ILE A 426 -3.60 -4.92 17.83
C ILE A 426 -4.70 -5.23 18.87
N GLU A 427 -5.88 -5.68 18.44
CA GLU A 427 -6.96 -6.09 19.33
C GLU A 427 -6.65 -7.45 19.98
N PRO A 428 -6.54 -7.54 21.32
CA PRO A 428 -6.13 -8.78 21.99
C PRO A 428 -7.03 -9.99 21.67
N GLY A 429 -8.34 -9.78 21.56
CA GLY A 429 -9.29 -10.85 21.24
C GLY A 429 -9.08 -11.43 19.84
N ALA A 430 -8.98 -10.56 18.84
CA ALA A 430 -8.70 -10.97 17.46
C ALA A 430 -7.32 -11.63 17.31
N LYS A 431 -6.32 -11.17 18.09
CA LYS A 431 -5.00 -11.78 18.13
C LYS A 431 -5.03 -13.19 18.72
N ALA A 432 -5.69 -13.38 19.86
CA ALA A 432 -5.85 -14.68 20.49
C ALA A 432 -6.56 -15.69 19.56
N GLU A 433 -7.68 -15.29 18.94
CA GLU A 433 -8.40 -16.12 17.96
C GLU A 433 -7.50 -16.45 16.75
N GLY A 434 -6.73 -15.48 16.26
CA GLY A 434 -5.77 -15.68 15.18
C GLY A 434 -4.69 -16.71 15.54
N LEU A 435 -4.14 -16.65 16.76
CA LEU A 435 -3.11 -17.58 17.24
C LEU A 435 -3.66 -18.99 17.46
N GLU A 436 -4.86 -19.12 18.03
CA GLU A 436 -5.54 -20.41 18.15
C GLU A 436 -5.81 -21.03 16.78
N THR A 437 -6.26 -20.21 15.83
CA THR A 437 -6.49 -20.65 14.45
C THR A 437 -5.17 -21.06 13.78
N LEU A 438 -4.08 -20.31 13.99
CA LEU A 438 -2.76 -20.63 13.45
C LEU A 438 -2.28 -22.04 13.85
N LEU A 439 -2.46 -22.41 15.12
CA LEU A 439 -2.10 -23.73 15.65
C LEU A 439 -2.84 -24.87 14.94
N ASN A 440 -4.05 -24.61 14.44
CA ASN A 440 -4.88 -25.57 13.73
C ASN A 440 -4.66 -25.57 12.20
N PHE A 441 -3.95 -24.58 11.66
CA PHE A 441 -3.75 -24.42 10.22
C PHE A 441 -2.53 -25.18 9.69
N GLY A 442 -1.38 -25.07 10.34
CA GLY A 442 -0.08 -25.51 9.80
C GLY A 442 0.50 -26.77 10.42
N PRO A 443 1.66 -27.25 9.92
CA PRO A 443 2.36 -28.36 10.53
C PRO A 443 2.90 -27.96 11.91
N GLY A 444 2.82 -28.86 12.89
CA GLY A 444 3.16 -28.56 14.30
C GLY A 444 4.60 -28.05 14.51
N TRP A 445 5.56 -28.48 13.69
CA TRP A 445 6.95 -28.00 13.75
C TRP A 445 7.10 -26.51 13.38
N LEU A 446 6.12 -25.94 12.66
CA LEU A 446 6.10 -24.54 12.26
C LEU A 446 5.07 -23.74 13.07
N ALA A 447 3.84 -24.25 13.15
CA ALA A 447 2.72 -23.52 13.74
C ALA A 447 2.92 -23.23 15.24
N ALA A 448 3.38 -24.22 16.01
CA ALA A 448 3.58 -24.07 17.45
C ALA A 448 4.70 -23.07 17.83
N PRO A 449 5.93 -23.16 17.27
CA PRO A 449 6.94 -22.15 17.55
C PRO A 449 6.56 -20.79 16.98
N LEU A 450 5.94 -20.72 15.79
CA LEU A 450 5.50 -19.45 15.22
C LEU A 450 4.46 -18.75 16.10
N ALA A 451 3.49 -19.49 16.65
CA ALA A 451 2.52 -18.94 17.59
C ALA A 451 3.19 -18.36 18.85
N GLN A 452 4.21 -19.04 19.39
CA GLN A 452 5.01 -18.51 20.52
C GLN A 452 5.72 -17.21 20.15
N LEU A 453 6.35 -17.13 18.97
CA LEU A 453 7.05 -15.92 18.54
C LEU A 453 6.10 -14.73 18.33
N LEU A 454 4.90 -14.99 17.84
CA LEU A 454 3.86 -13.97 17.63
C LEU A 454 3.19 -13.53 18.94
N ASP A 455 3.21 -14.38 19.96
CA ASP A 455 2.69 -14.11 21.30
C ASP A 455 3.80 -13.73 22.29
N ARG A 456 4.15 -12.44 22.33
CA ARG A 456 5.17 -11.89 23.23
C ARG A 456 4.89 -12.15 24.71
N GLU A 457 3.62 -12.29 25.11
CA GLU A 457 3.23 -12.52 26.51
C GLU A 457 3.37 -13.99 26.94
N SER A 458 3.55 -14.91 25.98
CA SER A 458 3.73 -16.34 26.26
C SER A 458 5.03 -16.68 27.00
N PHE A 459 5.99 -15.77 27.00
CA PHE A 459 7.29 -15.95 27.65
C PHE A 459 7.24 -15.46 29.09
N ASP A 460 6.97 -16.37 30.03
CA ASP A 460 6.86 -16.09 31.47
C ASP A 460 8.19 -15.54 32.06
N PRO A 461 8.21 -14.30 32.61
CA PRO A 461 9.40 -13.70 33.21
C PRO A 461 9.62 -14.07 34.70
N THR A 462 8.73 -14.85 35.32
CA THR A 462 8.57 -14.88 36.79
C THR A 462 9.72 -15.49 37.60
N THR A 463 10.77 -16.07 36.99
CA THR A 463 11.86 -16.72 37.76
C THR A 463 13.28 -16.57 37.20
N THR A 464 13.53 -15.63 36.28
CA THR A 464 14.79 -15.66 35.53
C THR A 464 15.81 -14.61 35.97
N ARG A 465 17.02 -15.10 36.31
CA ARG A 465 18.27 -14.34 36.37
C ARG A 465 18.51 -13.58 35.05
N GLY A 466 19.18 -12.43 35.13
CA GLY A 466 19.72 -11.72 33.97
C GLY A 466 20.62 -12.61 33.10
N LEU A 467 21.02 -12.12 31.93
CA LEU A 467 21.90 -12.88 31.04
C LEU A 467 23.27 -13.08 31.70
N SER A 468 23.77 -14.32 31.66
CA SER A 468 25.14 -14.61 32.09
C SER A 468 26.15 -14.23 31.02
N LYS A 469 27.38 -13.97 31.45
CA LYS A 469 28.50 -13.69 30.54
C LYS A 469 28.68 -14.76 29.46
N ALA A 470 28.51 -16.04 29.79
CA ALA A 470 28.57 -17.12 28.81
C ALA A 470 27.45 -17.05 27.76
N GLU A 471 26.23 -16.65 28.14
CA GLU A 471 25.14 -16.43 27.18
C GLU A 471 25.45 -15.24 26.27
N LEU A 472 26.00 -14.16 26.82
CA LEU A 472 26.43 -13.00 26.03
C LEU A 472 27.59 -13.33 25.06
N GLU A 473 28.56 -14.13 25.47
CA GLU A 473 29.67 -14.59 24.61
C GLU A 473 29.20 -15.49 23.45
N VAL A 474 28.09 -16.21 23.64
CA VAL A 474 27.43 -16.97 22.55
C VAL A 474 26.73 -16.01 21.59
N LEU A 475 25.99 -15.02 22.11
CA LEU A 475 25.31 -14.01 21.28
C LEU A 475 26.28 -13.12 20.51
N GLU A 476 27.47 -12.83 21.05
CA GLU A 476 28.53 -12.09 20.34
C GLU A 476 29.02 -12.83 19.07
N LYS A 477 28.87 -14.16 19.03
CA LYS A 477 29.24 -15.00 17.88
C LYS A 477 28.05 -15.34 16.99
N HIS A 478 26.88 -14.79 17.28
CA HIS A 478 25.68 -15.04 16.51
C HIS A 478 25.84 -14.50 15.06
N PRO A 479 25.33 -15.20 14.04
CA PRO A 479 25.47 -14.77 12.64
C PRO A 479 24.69 -13.49 12.32
N ASP A 480 23.65 -13.18 13.09
CA ASP A 480 22.93 -11.91 12.98
C ASP A 480 23.80 -10.75 13.49
N ARG A 481 24.03 -9.78 12.62
CA ARG A 481 24.87 -8.60 12.90
C ARG A 481 24.38 -7.84 14.13
N TRP A 482 23.08 -7.60 14.27
CA TRP A 482 22.57 -6.75 15.34
C TRP A 482 22.54 -7.47 16.68
N VAL A 483 22.23 -8.76 16.68
CA VAL A 483 22.38 -9.60 17.89
C VAL A 483 23.85 -9.61 18.35
N GLN A 484 24.79 -9.79 17.40
CA GLN A 484 26.22 -9.70 17.68
C GLN A 484 26.62 -8.33 18.23
N GLU A 485 26.22 -7.24 17.56
CA GLU A 485 26.55 -5.88 17.99
C GLU A 485 25.96 -5.56 19.37
N GLY A 486 24.73 -6.01 19.66
CA GLY A 486 24.11 -5.80 20.96
C GLY A 486 24.76 -6.60 22.08
N ALA A 487 25.14 -7.85 21.82
CA ALA A 487 25.85 -8.66 22.81
C ALA A 487 27.24 -8.10 23.09
N LYS A 488 27.95 -7.69 22.03
CA LYS A 488 29.23 -7.00 22.13
C LYS A 488 29.12 -5.71 22.93
N ALA A 489 28.04 -4.96 22.76
CA ALA A 489 27.82 -3.73 23.49
C ALA A 489 27.72 -3.95 24.99
N VAL A 490 27.01 -4.99 25.42
CA VAL A 490 26.93 -5.36 26.84
C VAL A 490 28.28 -5.81 27.38
N LEU A 491 29.09 -6.52 26.58
CA LEU A 491 30.39 -7.06 27.02
C LEU A 491 31.53 -6.03 27.06
N VAL A 492 31.56 -5.11 26.08
CA VAL A 492 32.71 -4.24 25.81
C VAL A 492 32.37 -2.75 25.96
N GLY A 493 31.09 -2.39 25.88
CA GLY A 493 30.60 -1.01 25.90
C GLY A 493 29.93 -0.58 24.58
N PRO A 494 29.21 0.55 24.57
CA PRO A 494 28.32 0.94 23.48
C PRO A 494 29.09 1.25 22.20
N GLY A 495 28.59 0.75 21.07
CA GLY A 495 29.07 1.09 19.74
C GLY A 495 28.54 2.44 19.25
N PRO A 496 29.18 3.04 18.23
CA PRO A 496 28.70 4.29 17.62
C PRO A 496 27.32 4.08 16.95
N GLY A 497 26.41 5.05 17.10
CA GLY A 497 25.06 5.01 16.50
C GLY A 497 24.02 4.20 17.28
N MET A 498 24.41 3.51 18.35
CA MET A 498 23.53 2.64 19.14
C MET A 498 22.37 3.40 19.77
N LYS A 499 22.68 4.49 20.47
CA LYS A 499 21.68 5.30 21.18
C LYS A 499 20.64 5.85 20.22
N GLU A 500 21.10 6.24 19.04
CA GLU A 500 20.27 6.79 17.97
C GLU A 500 19.31 5.74 17.42
N LEU A 501 19.76 4.50 17.21
CA LEU A 501 18.89 3.40 16.77
C LEU A 501 17.84 3.03 17.83
N ILE A 502 18.22 2.97 19.11
CA ILE A 502 17.25 2.74 20.20
C ILE A 502 16.19 3.85 20.20
N ALA A 503 16.64 5.11 20.14
CA ALA A 503 15.75 6.25 20.17
C ALA A 503 14.80 6.25 18.97
N LEU A 504 15.30 6.00 17.75
CA LEU A 504 14.48 5.91 16.55
C LEU A 504 13.47 4.76 16.64
N LYS A 505 13.85 3.57 17.13
CA LYS A 505 12.90 2.45 17.32
C LYS A 505 11.79 2.75 18.33
N GLN A 506 12.07 3.62 19.31
CA GLN A 506 11.09 4.05 20.31
C GLN A 506 10.15 5.16 19.81
N VAL A 507 10.51 5.83 18.72
CA VAL A 507 9.64 6.80 18.07
C VAL A 507 8.53 6.04 17.34
N PRO A 508 7.23 6.30 17.61
CA PRO A 508 6.11 5.60 16.96
C PRO A 508 6.16 5.63 15.43
N LEU A 509 6.80 6.66 14.87
CA LEU A 509 6.98 6.82 13.44
C LEU A 509 7.83 5.72 12.78
N PHE A 510 8.78 5.18 13.52
CA PHE A 510 9.77 4.23 13.00
C PHE A 510 9.76 2.90 13.78
N SER A 511 8.77 2.69 14.66
CA SER A 511 8.71 1.52 15.55
C SER A 511 8.62 0.20 14.79
N ASP A 512 7.96 0.21 13.64
CA ASP A 512 7.71 -0.98 12.82
C ASP A 512 8.86 -1.27 11.84
N LEU A 513 9.89 -0.42 11.82
CA LEU A 513 11.04 -0.60 10.93
C LEU A 513 12.09 -1.52 11.53
N THR A 514 12.71 -2.35 10.71
CA THR A 514 13.80 -3.22 11.14
C THR A 514 15.04 -2.41 11.48
N LEU A 515 15.99 -3.00 12.23
CA LEU A 515 17.25 -2.31 12.53
C LEU A 515 18.06 -1.96 11.27
N GLU A 516 18.04 -2.75 10.18
CA GLU A 516 18.66 -2.34 8.91
C GLU A 516 17.99 -1.10 8.30
N GLN A 517 16.65 -1.06 8.34
CA GLN A 517 15.89 0.06 7.80
C GLN A 517 16.17 1.32 8.62
N LEU A 518 16.15 1.21 9.94
CA LEU A 518 16.52 2.29 10.86
C LEU A 518 17.95 2.77 10.65
N ALA A 519 18.92 1.87 10.50
CA ALA A 519 20.30 2.24 10.22
C ALA A 519 20.46 2.91 8.86
N SER A 520 19.61 2.58 7.89
CA SER A 520 19.59 3.25 6.58
C SER A 520 19.00 4.65 6.68
N ILE A 521 17.93 4.82 7.45
CA ILE A 521 17.33 6.13 7.75
C ILE A 521 18.30 7.00 8.53
N ASP A 522 18.94 6.45 9.56
CA ASP A 522 19.91 7.15 10.40
C ASP A 522 21.02 7.77 9.55
N ARG A 523 21.56 7.04 8.56
CA ARG A 523 22.56 7.57 7.61
C ARG A 523 22.08 8.77 6.78
N LEU A 524 20.78 8.98 6.64
CA LEU A 524 20.18 10.12 5.94
C LEU A 524 19.88 11.30 6.87
N MET A 525 20.00 11.12 8.19
CA MET A 525 19.75 12.13 9.20
C MET A 525 21.05 12.78 9.68
N VAL A 526 20.98 14.06 10.04
CA VAL A 526 22.11 14.80 10.62
C VAL A 526 21.85 15.13 12.09
N THR A 527 22.88 15.07 12.93
CA THR A 527 22.79 15.47 14.33
C THR A 527 22.90 16.99 14.46
N ARG A 528 22.03 17.61 15.25
CA ARG A 528 22.14 19.01 15.67
C ARG A 528 22.06 19.11 17.20
N HIS A 529 22.79 20.07 17.74
CA HIS A 529 22.80 20.39 19.17
C HIS A 529 22.27 21.82 19.34
N TYR A 530 21.41 22.00 20.34
CA TYR A 530 20.84 23.28 20.72
C TYR A 530 21.11 23.52 22.20
N MET A 531 21.57 24.72 22.53
CA MET A 531 21.76 25.12 23.92
C MET A 531 20.42 25.46 24.57
N LYS A 532 20.33 25.40 25.89
CA LYS A 532 19.16 25.91 26.62
C LYS A 532 18.80 27.34 26.19
N GLY A 533 17.54 27.55 25.83
CA GLY A 533 16.97 28.82 25.38
C GLY A 533 17.14 29.06 23.87
N GLU A 534 17.78 28.16 23.13
CA GLU A 534 17.98 28.29 21.70
C GLU A 534 16.73 27.89 20.92
N LEU A 535 16.37 28.71 19.93
CA LEU A 535 15.25 28.43 19.02
C LEU A 535 15.66 27.40 17.98
N VAL A 536 14.87 26.33 17.88
CA VAL A 536 14.99 25.29 16.84
C VAL A 536 14.40 25.79 15.52
N PHE A 537 13.22 26.42 15.58
CA PHE A 537 12.58 27.14 14.48
C PHE A 537 11.52 28.10 15.03
N ARG A 538 11.13 29.10 14.23
CA ARG A 538 10.07 30.06 14.57
C ARG A 538 8.78 29.74 13.83
N GLU A 539 7.65 30.13 14.42
CA GLU A 539 6.38 30.22 13.73
C GLU A 539 6.53 31.03 12.42
N GLY A 540 5.94 30.54 11.33
CA GLY A 540 6.04 31.16 10.01
C GLY A 540 7.31 30.84 9.23
N ASP A 541 8.30 30.17 9.83
CA ASP A 541 9.48 29.73 9.07
C ASP A 541 9.07 28.72 7.99
N VAL A 542 9.69 28.83 6.81
CA VAL A 542 9.57 27.79 5.78
C VAL A 542 10.50 26.64 6.18
N GLY A 543 9.92 25.58 6.75
CA GLY A 543 10.67 24.44 7.27
C GLY A 543 10.35 23.15 6.52
N SER A 544 11.36 22.55 5.88
CA SER A 544 11.25 21.25 5.22
C SER A 544 11.98 20.14 5.98
N GLU A 545 11.99 20.22 7.31
CA GLU A 545 12.75 19.32 8.19
C GLU A 545 11.87 18.86 9.35
N LEU A 546 12.04 17.61 9.79
CA LEU A 546 11.54 17.14 11.09
C LEU A 546 12.72 16.82 12.02
N TYR A 547 12.46 16.87 13.33
CA TYR A 547 13.47 16.66 14.36
C TYR A 547 13.03 15.54 15.30
N VAL A 548 13.90 14.57 15.51
CA VAL A 548 13.76 13.52 16.53
C VAL A 548 14.60 13.93 17.73
N VAL A 549 13.98 14.10 18.90
CA VAL A 549 14.69 14.44 20.13
C VAL A 549 15.40 13.19 20.67
N LEU A 550 16.73 13.23 20.77
CA LEU A 550 17.52 12.14 21.36
C LEU A 550 17.72 12.36 22.87
N GLU A 551 18.11 13.58 23.24
CA GLU A 551 18.38 13.99 24.61
C GLU A 551 17.92 15.45 24.78
N GLY A 552 17.43 15.81 25.96
CA GLY A 552 16.92 17.16 26.26
C GLY A 552 15.41 17.31 26.16
N GLU A 553 14.92 18.54 25.99
CA GLU A 553 13.49 18.85 25.93
C GLU A 553 13.25 20.08 25.03
N ILE A 554 12.27 19.96 24.13
CA ILE A 554 11.81 21.04 23.25
C ILE A 554 10.42 21.48 23.67
N ARG A 555 10.22 22.78 23.84
CA ARG A 555 8.93 23.43 24.06
C ARG A 555 8.39 23.99 22.75
N ILE A 556 7.13 23.69 22.45
CA ILE A 556 6.38 24.33 21.36
C ILE A 556 5.50 25.44 21.94
N HIS A 557 5.60 26.64 21.39
CA HIS A 557 4.83 27.80 21.82
C HIS A 557 4.30 28.65 20.65
N LEU A 558 3.20 29.35 20.90
CA LEU A 558 2.66 30.40 20.02
C LEU A 558 2.84 31.77 20.69
N ASP A 559 3.11 32.77 19.86
CA ASP A 559 3.26 34.14 20.33
C ASP A 559 1.97 34.91 20.02
N GLY A 560 1.11 35.07 21.04
CA GLY A 560 -0.23 35.68 20.90
C GLY A 560 -0.46 36.82 21.88
N ALA A 561 -0.89 38.00 21.38
CA ALA A 561 -1.26 39.17 22.20
C ALA A 561 -0.21 39.59 23.25
N GLY A 562 1.08 39.43 22.95
CA GLY A 562 2.19 39.79 23.85
C GLY A 562 2.47 38.79 24.97
N ARG A 563 1.89 37.58 24.92
CA ARG A 563 2.21 36.45 25.80
C ARG A 563 2.57 35.22 24.99
N GLU A 564 3.63 34.53 25.41
CA GLU A 564 3.95 33.19 24.91
C GLU A 564 3.04 32.16 25.58
N VAL A 565 2.31 31.38 24.77
CA VAL A 565 1.49 30.28 25.25
C VAL A 565 2.18 28.98 24.88
N THR A 566 2.56 28.19 25.89
CA THR A 566 3.16 26.87 25.68
C THR A 566 2.08 25.86 25.31
N ILE A 567 2.20 25.25 24.14
CA ILE A 567 1.28 24.22 23.64
C ILE A 567 1.66 22.85 24.19
N ALA A 568 2.96 22.52 24.10
CA ALA A 568 3.45 21.19 24.44
C ALA A 568 4.95 21.22 24.76
N ARG A 569 5.41 20.18 25.46
CA ARG A 569 6.82 19.87 25.70
C ARG A 569 7.10 18.46 25.20
N PHE A 570 8.27 18.29 24.60
CA PHE A 570 8.68 17.09 23.89
C PHE A 570 10.06 16.68 24.36
N GLY A 571 10.13 15.57 25.09
CA GLY A 571 11.38 14.98 25.57
C GLY A 571 11.97 13.95 24.58
N PRO A 572 12.92 13.12 25.03
CA PRO A 572 13.51 12.07 24.20
C PRO A 572 12.47 11.16 23.53
N ASN A 573 12.82 10.61 22.36
CA ASN A 573 12.02 9.68 21.56
C ASN A 573 10.72 10.27 20.99
N THR A 574 10.68 11.60 20.85
CA THR A 574 9.55 12.32 20.25
C THR A 574 9.97 13.00 18.95
N VAL A 575 8.99 13.26 18.08
CA VAL A 575 9.17 13.99 16.82
C VAL A 575 8.51 15.35 16.92
N VAL A 576 9.21 16.38 16.44
CA VAL A 576 8.69 17.74 16.28
C VAL A 576 8.92 18.26 14.86
N GLY A 577 8.04 19.15 14.41
CA GLY A 577 8.15 19.79 13.10
C GLY A 577 7.75 18.88 11.93
N GLU A 578 7.07 17.77 12.19
CA GLU A 578 6.63 16.83 11.15
C GLU A 578 5.61 17.42 10.19
N MET A 579 4.73 18.33 10.65
CA MET A 579 3.60 18.84 9.86
C MET A 579 4.04 19.54 8.56
N ALA A 580 4.97 20.50 8.69
CA ALA A 580 5.48 21.31 7.58
C ALA A 580 6.18 20.48 6.47
N VAL A 581 6.60 19.25 6.80
CA VAL A 581 7.19 18.33 5.83
C VAL A 581 6.13 17.77 4.85
N PHE A 582 4.89 17.61 5.30
CA PHE A 582 3.80 16.99 4.52
C PHE A 582 2.89 17.97 3.81
N ASP A 583 2.48 19.05 4.48
CA ASP A 583 1.49 20.00 3.94
C ASP A 583 2.12 21.19 3.19
N GLU A 584 3.46 21.29 3.23
CA GLU A 584 4.25 22.37 2.65
C GLU A 584 3.87 23.76 3.17
N GLN A 585 3.22 23.82 4.33
CA GLN A 585 2.88 25.08 4.98
C GLN A 585 4.04 25.57 5.87
N PRO A 586 4.11 26.88 6.15
CA PRO A 586 5.02 27.41 7.16
C PRO A 586 4.82 26.76 8.54
N ARG A 587 5.84 26.82 9.40
CA ARG A 587 5.76 26.32 10.78
C ARG A 587 4.54 26.92 11.50
N SER A 588 3.70 26.06 12.07
CA SER A 588 2.49 26.47 12.77
C SER A 588 2.73 27.03 14.17
N ALA A 589 3.92 26.85 14.74
CA ALA A 589 4.32 27.33 16.06
C ALA A 589 5.86 27.41 16.16
N SER A 590 6.38 28.13 17.15
CA SER A 590 7.80 28.20 17.47
C SER A 590 8.24 27.02 18.33
N ALA A 591 9.50 26.60 18.17
CA ALA A 591 10.12 25.52 18.95
C ALA A 591 11.42 26.01 19.61
N GLU A 592 11.56 25.77 20.90
CA GLU A 592 12.70 26.21 21.71
C GLU A 592 13.22 25.08 22.60
N ALA A 593 14.54 24.93 22.70
CA ALA A 593 15.16 23.99 23.62
C ALA A 593 15.11 24.51 25.07
N THR A 594 14.43 23.82 25.98
CA THR A 594 14.28 24.26 27.38
C THR A 594 15.46 23.86 28.27
N VAL A 595 16.27 22.94 27.77
CA VAL A 595 17.54 22.45 28.28
C VAL A 595 18.48 22.18 27.09
N ASP A 596 19.76 21.92 27.33
CA ASP A 596 20.67 21.50 26.27
C ASP A 596 20.11 20.23 25.61
N THR A 597 19.91 20.29 24.29
CA THR A 597 19.09 19.34 23.54
C THR A 597 19.84 18.86 22.31
N THR A 598 19.87 17.55 22.11
CA THR A 598 20.43 16.91 20.92
C THR A 598 19.31 16.28 20.09
N VAL A 599 19.31 16.54 18.79
CA VAL A 599 18.30 16.03 17.87
C VAL A 599 18.90 15.38 16.63
N ARG A 600 18.16 14.46 16.01
CA ARG A 600 18.37 14.03 14.63
C ARG A 600 17.42 14.75 13.71
N VAL A 601 17.97 15.34 12.64
CA VAL A 601 17.22 16.12 11.65
C VAL A 601 17.07 15.30 10.38
N LEU A 602 15.83 15.12 9.94
CA LEU A 602 15.51 14.50 8.67
C LEU A 602 14.88 15.52 7.75
N ARG A 603 15.50 15.74 6.59
CA ARG A 603 14.97 16.64 5.56
C ARG A 603 13.88 15.96 4.74
N LYS A 604 12.95 16.76 4.21
CA LYS A 604 11.84 16.33 3.36
C LYS A 604 12.27 15.51 2.15
N ASP A 605 13.32 15.93 1.44
CA ASP A 605 13.82 15.22 0.26
C ASP A 605 14.29 13.80 0.62
N ARG A 606 14.85 13.62 1.82
CA ARG A 606 15.28 12.32 2.34
C ARG A 606 14.11 11.52 2.90
N LEU A 607 13.18 12.17 3.57
CA LEU A 607 11.95 11.52 4.01
C LEU A 607 11.15 10.98 2.83
N GLN A 608 11.09 11.71 1.71
CA GLN A 608 10.45 11.22 0.50
C GLN A 608 11.12 9.93 0.03
N VAL A 609 12.46 9.85 -0.04
CA VAL A 609 13.16 8.59 -0.37
C VAL A 609 12.73 7.45 0.58
N ILE A 610 12.68 7.72 1.88
CA ILE A 610 12.27 6.73 2.90
C ILE A 610 10.82 6.28 2.69
N VAL A 611 9.87 7.21 2.52
CA VAL A 611 8.45 6.89 2.29
C VAL A 611 8.26 6.15 0.97
N HIS A 612 9.08 6.45 -0.03
CA HIS A 612 9.11 5.66 -1.24
C HIS A 612 9.59 4.24 -0.90
N GLU A 613 10.76 4.05 -0.31
CA GLU A 613 11.32 2.71 -0.03
C GLU A 613 10.49 1.89 0.96
N HIS A 614 9.89 2.56 1.95
CA HIS A 614 9.13 2.00 3.07
C HIS A 614 7.77 2.71 3.23
N PRO A 615 6.78 2.41 2.37
CA PRO A 615 5.46 3.04 2.43
C PRO A 615 4.72 2.85 3.76
N GLU A 616 5.04 1.80 4.51
CA GLU A 616 4.55 1.52 5.86
C GLU A 616 4.76 2.71 6.81
N VAL A 617 5.86 3.46 6.67
CA VAL A 617 6.15 4.66 7.45
C VAL A 617 5.05 5.72 7.29
N LEU A 618 4.44 5.81 6.11
CA LEU A 618 3.35 6.77 5.85
C LEU A 618 2.11 6.47 6.70
N LEU A 619 1.81 5.19 6.93
CA LEU A 619 0.67 4.81 7.77
C LEU A 619 0.92 5.20 9.23
N GLU A 620 2.16 5.04 9.71
CA GLU A 620 2.54 5.50 11.06
C GLU A 620 2.49 7.02 11.19
N PHE A 621 2.86 7.78 10.15
CA PHE A 621 2.61 9.23 10.10
C PHE A 621 1.13 9.56 10.28
N VAL A 622 0.25 8.90 9.51
CA VAL A 622 -1.21 9.15 9.58
C VAL A 622 -1.76 8.81 10.97
N LYS A 623 -1.32 7.70 11.57
CA LYS A 623 -1.69 7.30 12.94
C LYS A 623 -1.22 8.34 13.95
N ASN A 624 0.03 8.79 13.84
CA ASN A 624 0.61 9.79 14.74
C ASN A 624 -0.15 11.13 14.67
N LEU A 625 -0.41 11.64 13.47
CA LEU A 625 -1.22 12.85 13.24
C LEU A 625 -2.65 12.69 13.80
N SER A 626 -3.27 11.53 13.59
CA SER A 626 -4.61 11.24 14.12
C SER A 626 -4.65 11.21 15.66
N GLN A 627 -3.60 10.68 16.30
CA GLN A 627 -3.47 10.72 17.77
C GLN A 627 -3.27 12.15 18.28
N ARG A 628 -2.46 12.96 17.59
CA ARG A 628 -2.25 14.38 17.93
C ARG A 628 -3.53 15.19 17.83
N LEU A 629 -4.30 15.01 16.76
CA LEU A 629 -5.62 15.65 16.62
C LEU A 629 -6.53 15.34 17.80
N ARG A 630 -6.64 14.06 18.19
CA ARG A 630 -7.42 13.66 19.38
C ARG A 630 -6.92 14.32 20.68
N GLN A 631 -5.61 14.46 20.85
CA GLN A 631 -5.04 15.12 22.02
C GLN A 631 -5.31 16.63 22.02
N MET A 632 -5.31 17.28 20.85
CA MET A 632 -5.67 18.69 20.71
C MET A 632 -7.16 18.90 21.01
N ASP A 633 -8.04 18.07 20.45
CA ASP A 633 -9.48 18.14 20.69
C ASP A 633 -9.79 17.98 22.20
N ALA A 634 -9.17 17.00 22.86
CA ALA A 634 -9.35 16.78 24.30
C ALA A 634 -8.86 17.95 25.18
N ARG A 635 -7.94 18.79 24.69
CA ARG A 635 -7.47 19.99 25.40
C ARG A 635 -8.33 21.23 25.13
N LEU A 636 -9.08 21.25 24.03
CA LEU A 636 -10.05 22.31 23.73
C LEU A 636 -11.38 22.10 24.49
N GLU A 637 -11.66 20.87 24.90
CA GLU A 637 -12.80 20.51 25.76
C GLU A 637 -12.56 20.78 27.26
N GLN A 638 -11.32 21.07 27.67
CA GLN A 638 -10.93 21.49 29.02
C GLN A 638 -10.78 23.01 29.11
#